data_AF-A6W3S6-F1
#
_entry.id   AF-A6W3S6-F1
#
_cell.length_a   1.000
_cell.length_b   1.000
_cell.length_c   1.000
_cell.angle_alpha   90.00
_cell.angle_beta   90.00
_cell.angle_gamma   90.00
#
_symmetry.space_group_name_H-M   'P 1'
#
loop_
_entity.id
_entity.type
_entity.pdbx_description
1 polymer ?
#
loop_
_entity_poly.entity_id
_entity_poly.type
_entity_poly.pdbx_seq_one_letter_code
_entity_poly.pdbx_strand_id
1 'polypeptide(L)'
;MIQQAFEMLGLTPRETQLYQTLLKLGPSSIRDIAEHSGINRGTAYESLKQLQSKGIVSYFPKGKRRLFTAENPDILLNLAEEKRNRLDKTIDNLKNTIIPNLHQQQPDYHQTHVRYYEGDDGIEWVLRDILNVVSQQDHKEYCVFSSKPIRPFLYRPFPNYTKQRVKLGINVKVIALGDGGEEAQLSERKWIKTEGSVDASYIAIYPPKCAIISLASNNFPSAVVLESKDIAKAQQIIFDTLWKML
;
A
#
# COMPACT_ATOMS: atom_id res chain seq x y z
N MET A 1 -16.86 -14.34 12.00
CA MET A 1 -17.56 -13.04 12.18
C MET A 1 -17.55 -12.59 13.64
N ILE A 2 -18.23 -13.26 14.58
CA ILE A 2 -18.25 -12.83 16.00
C ILE A 2 -16.85 -12.78 16.64
N GLN A 3 -16.05 -13.84 16.46
CA GLN A 3 -14.70 -13.92 17.03
C GLN A 3 -13.77 -12.80 16.52
N GLN A 4 -13.84 -12.50 15.22
CA GLN A 4 -13.08 -11.40 14.61
C GLN A 4 -13.47 -10.03 15.19
N ALA A 5 -14.75 -9.80 15.47
CA ALA A 5 -15.19 -8.56 16.10
C ALA A 5 -14.58 -8.39 17.51
N PHE A 6 -14.58 -9.43 18.33
CA PHE A 6 -13.92 -9.40 19.64
C PHE A 6 -12.41 -9.15 19.53
N GLU A 7 -11.73 -9.79 18.58
CA GLU A 7 -10.30 -9.56 18.32
C GLU A 7 -10.02 -8.11 17.90
N MET A 8 -10.88 -7.53 17.04
CA MET A 8 -10.79 -6.12 16.66
C MET A 8 -11.00 -5.18 17.85
N LEU A 9 -11.76 -5.59 18.88
CA LEU A 9 -11.89 -4.86 20.15
C LEU A 9 -10.70 -5.10 21.10
N GLY A 10 -9.74 -5.94 20.73
CA GLY A 10 -8.57 -6.26 21.55
C GLY A 10 -8.83 -7.34 22.60
N LEU A 11 -9.82 -8.20 22.37
CA LEU A 11 -10.11 -9.34 23.23
C LEU A 11 -9.51 -10.61 22.65
N THR A 12 -8.77 -11.33 23.48
CA THR A 12 -8.23 -12.63 23.12
C THR A 12 -9.34 -13.69 23.05
N PRO A 13 -9.09 -14.83 22.40
CA PRO A 13 -10.05 -15.95 22.40
C PRO A 13 -10.44 -16.40 23.81
N ARG A 14 -9.48 -16.41 24.75
CA ARG A 14 -9.72 -16.79 26.15
C ARG A 14 -10.59 -15.78 26.88
N GLU A 15 -10.31 -14.50 26.73
CA GLU A 15 -11.12 -13.44 27.33
C GLU A 15 -12.56 -13.45 26.78
N THR A 16 -12.70 -13.66 25.47
CA THR A 16 -14.01 -13.79 24.82
C THR A 16 -14.81 -14.95 25.40
N GLN A 17 -14.16 -16.11 25.55
CA GLN A 17 -14.76 -17.30 26.13
C GLN A 17 -15.21 -17.05 27.59
N LEU A 18 -14.37 -16.43 28.42
CA LEU A 18 -14.71 -16.13 29.81
C LEU A 18 -15.86 -15.13 29.95
N TYR A 19 -15.88 -14.10 29.11
CA TYR A 19 -16.98 -13.15 29.08
C TYR A 19 -18.30 -13.82 28.72
N GLN A 20 -18.31 -14.67 27.70
CA GLN A 20 -19.49 -15.44 27.31
C GLN A 20 -19.92 -16.45 28.37
N THR A 21 -18.98 -17.11 29.04
CA THR A 21 -19.27 -18.00 30.18
C THR A 21 -19.94 -17.20 31.30
N LEU A 22 -19.42 -16.02 31.65
CA LEU A 22 -20.01 -15.16 32.67
C LEU A 22 -21.41 -14.63 32.30
N LEU A 23 -21.66 -14.30 31.04
CA LEU A 23 -23.00 -13.92 30.58
C LEU A 23 -24.02 -15.04 30.76
N LYS A 24 -23.61 -16.30 30.59
CA LYS A 24 -24.48 -17.48 30.77
C LYS A 24 -24.70 -17.83 32.24
N LEU A 25 -23.65 -17.76 33.06
CA LEU A 25 -23.71 -18.14 34.47
C LEU A 25 -24.27 -17.04 35.38
N GLY A 26 -24.13 -15.79 34.98
CA GLY A 26 -24.29 -14.66 35.89
C GLY A 26 -23.15 -14.58 36.92
N PRO A 27 -23.35 -13.83 38.02
CA PRO A 27 -22.31 -13.62 39.03
C PRO A 27 -21.78 -14.91 39.65
N SER A 28 -20.51 -15.22 39.39
CA SER A 28 -19.94 -16.54 39.67
C SER A 28 -18.56 -16.47 40.31
N SER A 29 -18.18 -17.50 41.06
CA SER A 29 -16.84 -17.56 41.65
C SER A 29 -15.80 -17.96 40.60
N ILE A 30 -14.53 -17.63 40.84
CA ILE A 30 -13.43 -18.04 39.95
C ILE A 30 -13.40 -19.56 39.71
N ARG A 31 -13.84 -20.36 40.69
CA ARG A 31 -13.89 -21.82 40.57
C ARG A 31 -14.95 -22.22 39.54
N ASP A 32 -16.15 -21.70 39.68
CA ASP A 32 -17.29 -22.05 38.81
C ASP A 32 -17.00 -21.56 37.38
N ILE A 33 -16.40 -20.38 37.23
CA ILE A 33 -16.02 -19.84 35.92
C ILE A 33 -14.97 -20.73 35.26
N ALA A 34 -13.92 -21.14 35.97
CA ALA A 34 -12.87 -22.01 35.44
C ALA A 34 -13.44 -23.37 35.00
N GLU A 35 -14.33 -23.96 35.81
CA GLU A 35 -15.00 -25.22 35.51
C GLU A 35 -15.88 -25.15 34.25
N HIS A 36 -16.73 -24.14 34.14
CA HIS A 36 -17.67 -24.00 33.02
C HIS A 36 -17.02 -23.43 31.74
N SER A 37 -15.91 -22.72 31.86
CA SER A 37 -15.14 -22.28 30.70
C SER A 37 -14.15 -23.33 30.20
N GLY A 38 -13.81 -24.34 31.01
CA GLY A 38 -12.74 -25.28 30.69
C GLY A 38 -11.34 -24.64 30.69
N ILE A 39 -11.20 -23.43 31.24
CA ILE A 39 -9.91 -22.73 31.37
C ILE A 39 -9.38 -22.96 32.78
N ASN A 40 -8.08 -23.26 32.88
CA ASN A 40 -7.47 -23.45 34.19
C ASN A 40 -7.66 -22.21 35.08
N ARG A 41 -7.75 -22.42 36.39
CA ARG A 41 -8.10 -21.38 37.36
C ARG A 41 -7.13 -20.20 37.39
N GLY A 42 -5.83 -20.42 37.21
CA GLY A 42 -4.82 -19.37 37.22
C GLY A 42 -4.98 -18.44 36.01
N THR A 43 -5.03 -19.03 34.82
CA THR A 43 -5.25 -18.31 33.56
C THR A 43 -6.61 -17.62 33.50
N ALA A 44 -7.66 -18.25 34.04
CA ALA A 44 -8.98 -17.63 34.15
C ALA A 44 -8.91 -16.36 35.03
N TYR A 45 -8.18 -16.40 36.14
CA TYR A 45 -8.06 -15.26 37.04
C TYR A 45 -7.28 -14.10 36.41
N GLU A 46 -6.18 -14.38 35.72
CA GLU A 46 -5.42 -13.36 34.99
C GLU A 46 -6.24 -12.73 33.87
N SER A 47 -6.95 -13.56 33.09
CA SER A 47 -7.80 -13.07 31.99
C SER A 47 -8.99 -12.26 32.52
N LEU A 48 -9.58 -12.64 33.66
CA LEU A 48 -10.64 -11.86 34.30
C LEU A 48 -10.13 -10.51 34.81
N LYS A 49 -8.89 -10.41 35.29
CA LYS A 49 -8.27 -9.13 35.62
C LYS A 49 -8.07 -8.24 34.38
N GLN A 50 -7.68 -8.82 33.25
CA GLN A 50 -7.56 -8.08 31.99
C GLN A 50 -8.92 -7.62 31.45
N LEU A 51 -9.94 -8.47 31.53
CA LEU A 51 -11.32 -8.10 31.22
C LEU A 51 -11.82 -6.98 32.15
N GLN A 52 -11.43 -7.02 33.43
CA GLN A 52 -11.76 -5.97 34.38
C GLN A 52 -11.08 -4.65 34.05
N SER A 53 -9.80 -4.65 33.67
CA SER A 53 -9.12 -3.40 33.26
C SER A 53 -9.66 -2.82 31.95
N LYS A 54 -10.32 -3.65 31.13
CA LYS A 54 -11.08 -3.25 29.93
C LYS A 54 -12.52 -2.82 30.24
N GLY A 55 -12.98 -2.92 31.50
CA GLY A 55 -14.35 -2.56 31.91
C GLY A 55 -15.44 -3.53 31.46
N ILE A 56 -15.08 -4.74 31.01
CA ILE A 56 -16.03 -5.73 30.45
C ILE A 56 -16.55 -6.69 31.53
N VAL A 57 -15.80 -6.81 32.62
CA VAL A 57 -16.14 -7.63 33.78
C VAL A 57 -15.95 -6.80 35.03
N SER A 58 -16.88 -6.88 35.97
CA SER A 58 -16.71 -6.36 37.32
C SER A 58 -16.67 -7.51 38.33
N TYR A 59 -16.33 -7.19 39.57
CA TYR A 59 -16.45 -8.13 40.67
C TYR A 59 -17.01 -7.44 41.89
N PHE A 60 -17.71 -8.21 42.72
CA PHE A 60 -18.17 -7.76 44.01
C PHE A 60 -17.86 -8.80 45.10
N PRO A 61 -17.64 -8.35 46.34
CA PRO A 61 -17.43 -9.26 47.47
C PRO A 61 -18.75 -9.93 47.86
N LYS A 62 -18.69 -11.25 48.13
CA LYS A 62 -19.77 -12.01 48.77
C LYS A 62 -19.15 -12.86 49.89
N GLY A 63 -19.20 -12.34 51.11
CA GLY A 63 -18.49 -12.89 52.26
C GLY A 63 -16.96 -12.86 52.05
N LYS A 64 -16.27 -13.98 52.23
CA LYS A 64 -14.82 -14.11 52.00
C LYS A 64 -14.42 -14.32 50.53
N ARG A 65 -15.39 -14.38 49.60
CA ARG A 65 -15.15 -14.71 48.18
C ARG A 65 -15.47 -13.52 47.29
N ARG A 66 -14.79 -13.44 46.14
CA ARG A 66 -15.12 -12.51 45.05
C ARG A 66 -15.99 -13.24 44.03
N LEU A 67 -17.10 -12.61 43.64
CA LEU A 67 -17.89 -13.03 42.48
C LEU A 67 -17.58 -12.08 41.33
N PHE A 68 -17.27 -12.66 40.17
CA PHE A 68 -17.11 -11.92 38.93
C PHE A 68 -18.42 -11.92 38.17
N THR A 69 -18.71 -10.84 37.46
CA THR A 69 -19.90 -10.70 36.64
C THR A 69 -19.55 -10.00 35.34
N ALA A 70 -20.14 -10.45 34.24
CA ALA A 70 -20.02 -9.80 32.95
C ALA A 70 -20.87 -8.52 32.95
N GLU A 71 -20.29 -7.43 32.45
CA GLU A 71 -21.06 -6.23 32.14
C GLU A 71 -21.99 -6.48 30.95
N ASN A 72 -23.02 -5.64 30.82
CA ASN A 72 -23.97 -5.71 29.71
C ASN A 72 -23.22 -5.65 28.36
N PRO A 73 -23.56 -6.51 27.37
CA PRO A 73 -22.96 -6.50 26.03
C PRO A 73 -22.86 -5.14 25.34
N ASP A 74 -23.73 -4.17 25.67
CA ASP A 74 -23.65 -2.79 25.18
C ASP A 74 -22.30 -2.12 25.50
N ILE A 75 -21.57 -2.58 26.54
CA ILE A 75 -20.22 -2.11 26.86
C ILE A 75 -19.23 -2.31 25.71
N LEU A 76 -19.46 -3.30 24.85
CA LEU A 76 -18.60 -3.58 23.69
C LEU A 76 -18.67 -2.44 22.66
N LEU A 77 -19.80 -1.73 22.56
CA LEU A 77 -19.94 -0.53 21.73
C LEU A 77 -19.08 0.60 22.28
N ASN A 78 -19.09 0.82 23.59
CA ASN A 78 -18.24 1.84 24.23
C ASN A 78 -16.76 1.54 24.00
N LEU A 79 -16.35 0.27 24.12
CA LEU A 79 -14.97 -0.15 23.85
C LEU A 79 -14.57 0.09 22.39
N ALA A 80 -15.48 -0.15 21.44
CA ALA A 80 -15.26 0.13 20.03
C ALA A 80 -15.04 1.63 19.79
N GLU A 81 -15.90 2.46 20.40
CA GLU A 81 -15.88 3.91 20.26
C GLU A 81 -14.61 4.52 20.87
N GLU A 82 -14.20 4.05 22.06
CA GLU A 82 -12.94 4.45 22.67
C GLU A 82 -11.74 4.11 21.79
N LYS A 83 -11.74 2.93 21.18
CA LYS A 83 -10.65 2.50 20.30
C LYS A 83 -10.59 3.34 19.01
N ARG A 84 -11.75 3.65 18.41
CA ARG A 84 -11.84 4.57 17.27
C ARG A 84 -11.27 5.94 17.63
N ASN A 85 -11.73 6.54 18.73
CA ASN A 85 -11.26 7.85 19.18
C ASN A 85 -9.75 7.88 19.47
N ARG A 86 -9.16 6.79 20.00
CA ARG A 86 -7.70 6.68 20.19
C ARG A 86 -6.94 6.59 18.87
N LEU A 87 -7.48 5.85 17.90
CA LEU A 87 -6.89 5.76 16.57
C LEU A 87 -6.93 7.11 15.85
N ASP A 88 -8.06 7.81 15.89
CA ASP A 88 -8.21 9.14 15.27
C ASP A 88 -7.18 10.13 15.85
N LYS A 89 -7.03 10.19 17.18
CA LYS A 89 -6.00 11.00 17.84
C LYS A 89 -4.58 10.60 17.45
N THR A 90 -4.33 9.31 17.25
CA THR A 90 -3.01 8.81 16.82
C THR A 90 -2.71 9.22 15.39
N ILE A 91 -3.70 9.12 14.49
CA ILE A 91 -3.61 9.56 13.10
C ILE A 91 -3.32 11.07 13.04
N ASP A 92 -4.03 11.86 13.84
CA ASP A 92 -3.81 13.31 13.91
C ASP A 92 -2.39 13.65 14.40
N ASN A 93 -1.90 12.97 15.43
CA ASN A 93 -0.54 13.17 15.93
C ASN A 93 0.52 12.72 14.92
N LEU A 94 0.28 11.61 14.22
CA LEU A 94 1.15 11.14 13.15
C LEU A 94 1.26 12.17 12.03
N LYS A 95 0.12 12.66 11.55
CA LYS A 95 0.03 13.60 10.42
C LYS A 95 0.63 14.96 10.75
N ASN A 96 0.35 15.49 11.93
CA ASN A 96 0.64 16.89 12.25
C ASN A 96 1.95 17.08 13.03
N THR A 97 2.46 16.04 13.70
CA THR A 97 3.64 16.16 14.56
C THR A 97 4.74 15.20 14.13
N ILE A 98 4.46 13.90 14.10
CA ILE A 98 5.51 12.88 13.97
C ILE A 98 6.08 12.83 12.55
N ILE A 99 5.24 12.72 11.52
CA ILE A 99 5.68 12.64 10.12
C ILE A 99 6.45 13.91 9.71
N PRO A 100 5.98 15.15 9.99
CA PRO A 100 6.75 16.36 9.69
C PRO A 100 8.12 16.40 10.37
N ASN A 101 8.19 16.03 11.66
CA ASN A 101 9.47 15.99 12.39
C ASN A 101 10.43 14.94 11.80
N LEU A 102 9.92 13.77 11.41
CA LEU A 102 10.73 12.76 10.74
C LEU A 102 11.27 13.25 9.40
N HIS A 103 10.46 13.99 8.62
CA HIS A 103 10.94 14.62 7.39
C HIS A 103 12.03 15.66 7.64
N GLN A 104 11.93 16.47 8.70
CA GLN A 104 12.97 17.44 9.06
C GLN A 104 14.28 16.78 9.50
N GLN A 105 14.23 15.57 10.04
CA GLN A 105 15.41 14.80 10.44
C GLN A 105 16.09 14.09 9.26
N GLN A 106 15.43 14.02 8.10
CA GLN A 106 16.09 13.50 6.90
C GLN A 106 17.11 14.55 6.42
N PRO A 107 18.39 14.16 6.25
CA PRO A 107 19.38 15.09 5.71
C PRO A 107 18.95 15.56 4.32
N ASP A 108 19.23 16.84 4.05
CA ASP A 108 18.97 17.52 2.77
C ASP A 108 19.98 17.06 1.70
N TYR A 109 20.06 15.74 1.51
CA TYR A 109 20.68 15.16 0.35
C TYR A 109 19.59 15.05 -0.70
N HIS A 110 19.85 15.54 -1.91
CA HIS A 110 19.12 15.13 -3.10
C HIS A 110 19.34 13.62 -3.29
N GLN A 111 18.63 12.80 -2.52
CA GLN A 111 18.63 11.35 -2.64
C GLN A 111 17.98 11.05 -3.99
N THR A 112 18.82 10.92 -5.01
CA THR A 112 18.45 10.24 -6.23
C THR A 112 18.11 8.82 -5.80
N HIS A 113 16.82 8.51 -5.71
CA HIS A 113 16.39 7.17 -5.38
C HIS A 113 16.47 6.33 -6.65
N VAL A 114 17.37 5.36 -6.64
CA VAL A 114 17.49 4.37 -7.71
C VAL A 114 16.84 3.10 -7.22
N ARG A 115 15.84 2.61 -7.95
CA ARG A 115 15.18 1.34 -7.67
C ARG A 115 15.29 0.43 -8.87
N TYR A 116 15.56 -0.84 -8.60
CA TYR A 116 15.65 -1.89 -9.59
C TYR A 116 14.47 -2.85 -9.43
N TYR A 117 13.84 -3.19 -10.54
CA TYR A 117 12.67 -4.05 -10.61
C TYR A 117 12.93 -5.15 -11.64
N GLU A 118 12.45 -6.35 -11.37
CA GLU A 118 12.63 -7.52 -12.23
C GLU A 118 11.32 -8.27 -12.42
N GLY A 119 11.22 -8.93 -13.56
CA GLY A 119 10.07 -9.76 -13.89
C GLY A 119 8.80 -8.96 -14.16
N ASP A 120 7.74 -9.69 -14.48
CA ASP A 120 6.46 -9.11 -14.91
C ASP A 120 5.83 -8.23 -13.83
N ASP A 121 5.85 -8.67 -12.57
CA ASP A 121 5.34 -7.89 -11.42
C ASP A 121 6.09 -6.55 -11.26
N GLY A 122 7.42 -6.58 -11.47
CA GLY A 122 8.26 -5.39 -11.41
C GLY A 122 7.90 -4.38 -12.50
N ILE A 123 7.71 -4.85 -13.72
CA ILE A 123 7.30 -3.98 -14.83
C ILE A 123 5.88 -3.46 -14.65
N GLU A 124 4.94 -4.28 -14.17
CA GLU A 124 3.59 -3.82 -13.84
C GLU A 124 3.64 -2.68 -12.83
N TRP A 125 4.47 -2.81 -11.78
CA TRP A 125 4.66 -1.76 -10.79
C TRP A 125 5.16 -0.46 -11.43
N VAL A 126 6.18 -0.52 -12.28
CA VAL A 126 6.74 0.65 -12.98
C VAL A 126 5.69 1.32 -13.86
N LEU A 127 4.92 0.54 -14.63
CA LEU A 127 3.85 1.07 -15.47
C LEU A 127 2.76 1.75 -14.62
N ARG A 128 2.37 1.16 -13.49
CA ARG A 128 1.41 1.77 -12.56
C ARG A 128 1.96 3.05 -11.93
N ASP A 129 3.25 3.10 -11.59
CA ASP A 129 3.91 4.30 -11.06
C ASP A 129 3.81 5.46 -12.05
N ILE A 130 4.05 5.22 -13.34
CA ILE A 130 3.88 6.24 -14.40
C ILE A 130 2.45 6.81 -14.37
N LEU A 131 1.42 5.96 -14.36
CA LEU A 131 0.03 6.42 -14.35
C LEU A 131 -0.29 7.24 -13.09
N ASN A 132 0.13 6.74 -11.92
CA ASN A 132 -0.13 7.39 -10.64
C ASN A 132 0.53 8.78 -10.58
N VAL A 133 1.82 8.86 -10.92
CA VAL A 133 2.58 10.12 -10.88
C VAL A 133 2.02 11.14 -11.87
N VAL A 134 1.82 10.75 -13.13
CA VAL A 134 1.38 11.69 -14.17
C VAL A 134 -0.08 12.13 -13.95
N SER A 135 -0.94 11.26 -13.39
CA SER A 135 -2.34 11.60 -13.13
C SER A 135 -2.53 12.74 -12.11
N GLN A 136 -1.53 12.98 -11.25
CA GLN A 136 -1.52 14.02 -10.23
C GLN A 136 -0.92 15.35 -10.72
N GLN A 137 -0.44 15.41 -11.96
CA GLN A 137 0.14 16.62 -12.54
C GLN A 137 -0.93 17.47 -13.23
N ASP A 138 -0.71 18.79 -13.25
CA ASP A 138 -1.56 19.74 -13.96
C ASP A 138 -1.58 19.44 -15.47
N HIS A 139 -0.39 19.16 -16.04
CA HIS A 139 -0.23 18.73 -17.41
C HIS A 139 0.01 17.21 -17.46
N LYS A 140 -1.04 16.46 -17.80
CA LYS A 140 -1.01 15.00 -17.86
C LYS A 140 -0.38 14.51 -19.17
N GLU A 141 0.93 14.62 -19.28
CA GLU A 141 1.71 14.11 -20.41
C GLU A 141 3.01 13.49 -19.91
N TYR A 142 3.48 12.43 -20.58
CA TYR A 142 4.83 11.91 -20.41
C TYR A 142 5.44 11.53 -21.76
N CYS A 143 6.76 11.36 -21.76
CA CYS A 143 7.53 11.15 -22.99
C CYS A 143 8.23 9.80 -22.96
N VAL A 144 8.39 9.18 -24.13
CA VAL A 144 8.90 7.81 -24.26
C VAL A 144 9.84 7.66 -25.44
N PHE A 145 11.00 7.04 -25.21
CA PHE A 145 11.75 6.35 -26.27
C PHE A 145 11.39 4.87 -26.27
N SER A 146 10.99 4.31 -27.41
CA SER A 146 10.56 2.91 -27.49
C SER A 146 11.15 2.21 -28.71
N SER A 147 12.05 1.26 -28.49
CA SER A 147 12.61 0.44 -29.56
C SER A 147 11.64 -0.65 -30.02
N LYS A 148 11.73 -1.05 -31.29
CA LYS A 148 10.84 -2.09 -31.87
C LYS A 148 10.79 -3.39 -31.05
N PRO A 149 11.90 -3.97 -30.57
CA PRO A 149 11.88 -5.28 -29.90
C PRO A 149 11.18 -5.32 -28.54
N ILE A 150 11.08 -4.20 -27.81
CA ILE A 150 10.44 -4.19 -26.48
C ILE A 150 8.90 -4.25 -26.56
N ARG A 151 8.32 -3.77 -27.68
CA ARG A 151 6.88 -3.48 -27.80
C ARG A 151 5.97 -4.68 -27.55
N PRO A 152 6.29 -5.90 -28.04
CA PRO A 152 5.44 -7.07 -27.79
C PRO A 152 5.42 -7.52 -26.31
N PHE A 153 6.44 -7.15 -25.54
CA PHE A 153 6.61 -7.63 -24.17
C PHE A 153 6.22 -6.60 -23.11
N LEU A 154 6.31 -5.30 -23.44
CA LEU A 154 6.13 -4.20 -22.49
C LEU A 154 4.81 -4.27 -21.71
N TYR A 155 3.70 -4.54 -22.40
CA TYR A 155 2.36 -4.56 -21.78
C TYR A 155 1.85 -5.96 -21.45
N ARG A 156 2.62 -7.03 -21.70
CA ARG A 156 2.29 -8.38 -21.21
C ARG A 156 1.93 -8.41 -19.72
N PRO A 157 2.72 -7.79 -18.82
CA PRO A 157 2.39 -7.77 -17.38
C PRO A 157 1.20 -6.87 -17.03
N PHE A 158 0.85 -5.91 -17.90
CA PHE A 158 -0.26 -5.00 -17.66
C PHE A 158 -1.09 -4.73 -18.93
N PRO A 159 -1.87 -5.71 -19.42
CA PRO A 159 -2.50 -5.63 -20.75
C PRO A 159 -3.50 -4.48 -20.93
N ASN A 160 -4.07 -3.97 -19.82
CA ASN A 160 -5.03 -2.87 -19.85
C ASN A 160 -4.39 -1.48 -19.64
N TYR A 161 -3.05 -1.38 -19.67
CA TYR A 161 -2.32 -0.13 -19.43
C TYR A 161 -2.83 1.03 -20.30
N THR A 162 -2.88 0.84 -21.62
CA THR A 162 -3.33 1.89 -22.56
C THR A 162 -4.76 2.36 -22.26
N LYS A 163 -5.67 1.43 -21.94
CA LYS A 163 -7.06 1.76 -21.57
C LYS A 163 -7.12 2.61 -20.30
N GLN A 164 -6.31 2.28 -19.29
CA GLN A 164 -6.28 3.06 -18.04
C GLN A 164 -5.64 4.44 -18.23
N ARG A 165 -4.54 4.52 -18.99
CA ARG A 165 -3.89 5.78 -19.37
C ARG A 165 -4.88 6.74 -20.03
N VAL A 166 -5.63 6.23 -21.01
CA VAL A 166 -6.63 7.01 -21.73
C VAL A 166 -7.77 7.46 -20.82
N LYS A 167 -8.27 6.58 -19.95
CA LYS A 167 -9.31 6.91 -18.95
C LYS A 167 -8.87 8.03 -17.99
N LEU A 168 -7.58 8.11 -17.68
CA LEU A 168 -7.01 9.16 -16.83
C LEU A 168 -6.74 10.48 -17.59
N GLY A 169 -6.97 10.51 -18.91
CA GLY A 169 -6.69 11.68 -19.76
C GLY A 169 -5.20 11.96 -19.94
N ILE A 170 -4.35 10.93 -19.84
CA ILE A 170 -2.89 11.10 -19.90
C ILE A 170 -2.42 10.98 -21.35
N ASN A 171 -1.78 12.03 -21.86
CA ASN A 171 -1.11 12.06 -23.15
C ASN A 171 0.26 11.38 -23.10
N VAL A 172 0.69 10.81 -24.22
CA VAL A 172 2.06 10.29 -24.36
C VAL A 172 2.66 10.70 -25.70
N LYS A 173 3.89 11.21 -25.67
CA LYS A 173 4.71 11.44 -26.87
C LYS A 173 5.75 10.34 -26.98
N VAL A 174 5.78 9.66 -28.12
CA VAL A 174 6.64 8.48 -28.32
C VAL A 174 7.59 8.70 -29.50
N ILE A 175 8.89 8.70 -29.21
CA ILE A 175 9.92 8.55 -30.24
C ILE A 175 10.18 7.04 -30.41
N ALA A 176 9.68 6.50 -31.51
CA ALA A 176 9.85 5.10 -31.88
C ALA A 176 11.20 4.89 -32.58
N LEU A 177 12.03 4.01 -32.01
CA LEU A 177 13.25 3.54 -32.67
C LEU A 177 12.91 2.29 -33.47
N GLY A 178 12.90 2.41 -34.80
CA GLY A 178 12.40 1.39 -35.72
C GLY A 178 10.91 1.51 -36.04
N ASP A 179 10.53 0.94 -37.18
CA ASP A 179 9.20 0.97 -37.79
C ASP A 179 8.10 0.29 -36.94
N GLY A 180 6.84 0.61 -37.25
CA GLY A 180 5.66 0.09 -36.57
C GLY A 180 5.34 0.78 -35.24
N GLY A 181 4.61 0.07 -34.39
CA GLY A 181 3.97 0.61 -33.19
C GLY A 181 2.50 0.94 -33.46
N GLU A 182 1.67 0.81 -32.44
CA GLU A 182 0.23 1.03 -32.55
C GLU A 182 -0.11 2.51 -32.37
N GLU A 183 -1.06 2.99 -33.16
CA GLU A 183 -1.78 4.22 -32.87
C GLU A 183 -2.72 3.96 -31.70
N ALA A 184 -2.64 4.81 -30.68
CA ALA A 184 -3.49 4.75 -29.51
C ALA A 184 -4.05 6.14 -29.24
N GLN A 185 -5.26 6.22 -28.70
CA GLN A 185 -5.84 7.49 -28.28
C GLN A 185 -4.91 8.20 -27.29
N LEU A 186 -4.84 9.54 -27.38
CA LEU A 186 -3.93 10.38 -26.58
C LEU A 186 -2.45 9.95 -26.72
N SER A 187 -2.05 9.44 -27.88
CA SER A 187 -0.67 9.11 -28.19
C SER A 187 -0.24 9.83 -29.46
N GLU A 188 0.86 10.56 -29.38
CA GLU A 188 1.56 11.10 -30.54
C GLU A 188 2.84 10.31 -30.75
N ARG A 189 3.22 10.07 -32.01
CA ARG A 189 4.39 9.26 -32.33
C ARG A 189 5.20 9.89 -33.46
N LYS A 190 6.52 9.86 -33.30
CA LYS A 190 7.52 10.15 -34.33
C LYS A 190 8.49 8.99 -34.43
N TRP A 191 9.13 8.81 -35.58
CA TRP A 191 9.97 7.64 -35.84
C TRP A 191 11.39 8.05 -36.19
N ILE A 192 12.35 7.29 -35.65
CA ILE A 192 13.75 7.32 -36.06
C ILE A 192 14.03 6.00 -36.77
N LYS A 193 14.50 6.10 -38.02
CA LYS A 193 15.00 4.94 -38.75
C LYS A 193 16.31 4.49 -38.10
N THR A 194 16.45 3.20 -37.87
CA THR A 194 17.64 2.61 -37.25
C THR A 194 18.34 1.73 -38.27
N GLU A 195 19.66 1.90 -38.41
CA GLU A 195 20.51 1.00 -39.19
C GLU A 195 21.05 -0.11 -38.28
N GLY A 196 20.91 -1.38 -38.69
CA GLY A 196 21.32 -2.53 -37.88
C GLY A 196 20.33 -2.95 -36.80
N SER A 197 20.76 -3.87 -35.92
CA SER A 197 19.96 -4.39 -34.81
C SER A 197 19.91 -3.39 -33.66
N VAL A 198 18.71 -3.16 -33.11
CA VAL A 198 18.49 -2.31 -31.93
C VAL A 198 18.12 -3.21 -30.76
N ASP A 199 18.69 -2.98 -29.59
CA ASP A 199 18.31 -3.72 -28.38
C ASP A 199 16.95 -3.30 -27.83
N ALA A 200 16.31 -4.21 -27.09
CA ALA A 200 15.02 -3.95 -26.46
C ALA A 200 15.18 -2.91 -25.33
N SER A 201 14.61 -1.72 -25.53
CA SER A 201 14.68 -0.61 -24.59
C SER A 201 13.41 0.24 -24.66
N TYR A 202 12.91 0.58 -23.49
CA TYR A 202 11.81 1.53 -23.29
C TYR A 202 12.21 2.50 -22.18
N ILE A 203 12.37 3.78 -22.54
CA ILE A 203 12.72 4.85 -21.61
C ILE A 203 11.51 5.74 -21.45
N ALA A 204 10.89 5.75 -20.28
CA ALA A 204 9.83 6.67 -19.93
C ALA A 204 10.37 7.85 -19.11
N ILE A 205 9.98 9.05 -19.49
CA ILE A 205 10.36 10.32 -18.86
C ILE A 205 9.07 10.94 -18.32
N TYR A 206 8.94 10.98 -16.99
CA TYR A 206 7.74 11.42 -16.27
C TYR A 206 8.17 12.12 -14.97
N PRO A 207 8.62 13.39 -15.05
CA PRO A 207 9.22 14.10 -13.93
C PRO A 207 8.38 14.04 -12.65
N PRO A 208 9.01 13.87 -11.46
CA PRO A 208 10.45 13.93 -11.21
C PRO A 208 11.21 12.62 -11.48
N LYS A 209 10.61 11.65 -12.18
CA LYS A 209 11.17 10.33 -12.42
C LYS A 209 11.51 10.07 -13.90
N CYS A 210 12.43 9.13 -14.12
CA CYS A 210 12.54 8.42 -15.38
C CYS A 210 12.69 6.92 -15.11
N ALA A 211 12.18 6.10 -16.02
CA ALA A 211 12.27 4.65 -15.97
C ALA A 211 12.90 4.14 -17.24
N ILE A 212 13.82 3.18 -17.11
CA ILE A 212 14.45 2.48 -18.23
C ILE A 212 14.09 1.02 -18.08
N ILE A 213 13.42 0.44 -19.07
CA ILE A 213 13.01 -0.95 -19.12
C ILE A 213 13.77 -1.61 -20.27
N SER A 214 14.38 -2.77 -20.01
CA SER A 214 15.06 -3.58 -21.01
C SER A 214 14.67 -5.05 -20.89
N LEU A 215 15.11 -5.87 -21.85
CA LEU A 215 14.98 -7.33 -21.79
C LEU A 215 16.35 -7.97 -21.61
N ALA A 216 16.46 -8.86 -20.63
CA ALA A 216 17.54 -9.82 -20.51
C ALA A 216 17.24 -11.09 -21.33
N SER A 217 18.12 -12.09 -21.22
CA SER A 217 17.96 -13.41 -21.86
C SER A 217 16.56 -14.01 -21.63
N ASN A 218 16.03 -14.71 -22.64
CA ASN A 218 14.70 -15.30 -22.63
C ASN A 218 13.53 -14.30 -22.46
N ASN A 219 13.71 -13.04 -22.88
CA ASN A 219 12.70 -11.97 -22.74
C ASN A 219 12.30 -11.72 -21.27
N PHE A 220 13.23 -11.90 -20.34
CA PHE A 220 13.04 -11.57 -18.93
C PHE A 220 13.18 -10.05 -18.76
N PRO A 221 12.13 -9.32 -18.36
CA PRO A 221 12.21 -7.87 -18.30
C PRO A 221 12.83 -7.40 -16.99
N SER A 222 13.56 -6.29 -17.06
CA SER A 222 14.02 -5.56 -15.89
C SER A 222 13.87 -4.06 -16.10
N ALA A 223 13.80 -3.32 -15.00
CA ALA A 223 13.64 -1.88 -15.03
C ALA A 223 14.45 -1.19 -13.94
N VAL A 224 15.01 -0.04 -14.29
CA VAL A 224 15.60 0.91 -13.35
C VAL A 224 14.72 2.14 -13.32
N VAL A 225 14.25 2.52 -12.13
CA VAL A 225 13.55 3.79 -11.89
C VAL A 225 14.48 4.73 -11.14
N LEU A 226 14.68 5.91 -11.71
CA LEU A 226 15.48 7.00 -11.14
C LEU A 226 14.53 8.11 -10.74
N GLU A 227 14.45 8.39 -9.44
CA GLU A 227 13.70 9.53 -8.90
C GLU A 227 14.68 10.67 -8.59
N SER A 228 14.83 11.56 -9.56
CA SER A 228 15.67 12.75 -9.48
C SER A 228 15.13 13.80 -10.45
N LYS A 229 14.67 14.92 -9.88
CA LYS A 229 14.08 16.03 -10.65
C LYS A 229 15.05 16.56 -11.70
N ASP A 230 16.32 16.69 -11.36
CA ASP A 230 17.34 17.24 -12.27
C ASP A 230 17.64 16.30 -13.43
N ILE A 231 17.76 14.99 -13.15
CA ILE A 231 17.96 13.97 -14.19
C ILE A 231 16.75 13.87 -15.10
N ALA A 232 15.54 13.80 -14.53
CA ALA A 232 14.31 13.72 -15.31
C ALA A 232 14.13 14.97 -16.19
N LYS A 233 14.45 16.16 -15.68
CA LYS A 233 14.41 17.41 -16.45
C LYS A 233 15.45 17.44 -17.57
N ALA A 234 16.67 16.96 -17.33
CA ALA A 234 17.68 16.84 -18.37
C ALA A 234 17.23 15.88 -19.50
N GLN A 235 16.66 14.73 -19.14
CA GLN A 235 16.09 13.77 -20.11
C GLN A 235 14.92 14.38 -20.89
N GLN A 236 14.06 15.15 -20.23
CA GLN A 236 12.96 15.87 -20.90
C GLN A 236 13.48 16.86 -21.95
N ILE A 237 14.53 17.63 -21.63
CA ILE A 237 15.15 18.56 -22.58
C ILE A 237 15.71 17.83 -23.80
N ILE A 238 16.37 16.67 -23.59
CA ILE A 238 16.89 15.83 -24.68
C ILE A 238 15.74 15.34 -25.57
N PHE A 239 14.67 14.82 -24.96
CA PHE A 239 13.49 14.37 -25.67
C PHE A 239 12.85 15.48 -26.48
N ASP A 240 12.57 16.64 -25.86
CA ASP A 240 11.91 17.77 -26.52
C ASP A 240 12.73 18.32 -27.69
N THR A 241 14.06 18.34 -27.55
CA THR A 241 14.96 18.77 -28.60
C THR A 241 14.87 17.84 -29.81
N LEU A 242 14.98 16.53 -29.57
CA LEU A 242 14.88 15.54 -30.65
C LEU A 242 13.48 15.52 -31.27
N TRP A 243 12.44 15.65 -30.46
CA TRP A 243 11.05 15.70 -30.90
C TRP A 243 10.80 16.84 -31.89
N LYS A 244 11.42 18.01 -31.70
CA LYS A 244 11.28 19.16 -32.61
C LYS A 244 12.03 18.98 -33.93
N MET A 245 13.05 18.14 -33.96
CA MET A 245 13.87 17.89 -35.15
C MET A 245 13.29 16.83 -36.10
N LEU A 246 12.44 15.93 -35.56
CA LEU A 246 11.71 14.92 -36.32
C LEU A 246 10.41 15.48 -36.90
#